data_AF-A0A9D2NSA7-F1
#
_entry.id   AF-A0A9D2NSA7-F1
#
_cell.length_a   1.000
_cell.length_b   1.000
_cell.length_c   1.000
_cell.angle_alpha   90.00
_cell.angle_beta   90.00
_cell.angle_gamma   90.00
#
_symmetry.space_group_name_H-M   'P 1'
#
loop_
_entity.id
_entity.type
_entity.pdbx_description
1 polymer ?
#
loop_
_entity_poly.entity_id
_entity_poly.type
_entity_poly.pdbx_seq_one_letter_code
_entity_poly.pdbx_strand_id
1 'polypeptide(L)'
;HEPSEEYDTQSISFILLGNEEDEEAPSALRLLNVLLTSEKDAKERKRILEEEFGVPMTVRMESEVNEMSDLWRGVENRGIRKGRAEGLAEGRAEGLVTGRAEGLATGRAEGLATGRAEGRAEGRAEEKLNAIKSLMKKLNFTMEQAMNALGVPESEQIKYKQLLKQ
;
A
#
# COMPACT_ATOMS: atom_id res chain seq x y z
N HIS A 1 -35.33 -51.19 -8.45
CA HIS A 1 -34.10 -50.74 -7.79
C HIS A 1 -33.06 -50.67 -8.88
N GLU A 2 -32.81 -49.48 -9.42
CA GLU A 2 -31.77 -49.26 -10.43
C GLU A 2 -30.40 -49.12 -9.73
N PRO A 3 -29.30 -49.56 -10.37
CA PRO A 3 -27.99 -49.63 -9.73
C PRO A 3 -27.35 -48.24 -9.55
N SER A 4 -26.71 -48.02 -8.40
CA SER A 4 -26.25 -46.71 -7.91
C SER A 4 -24.93 -46.20 -8.53
N GLU A 5 -24.60 -46.58 -9.76
CA GLU A 5 -23.27 -46.29 -10.35
C GLU A 5 -23.27 -45.26 -11.49
N GLU A 6 -24.39 -44.61 -11.80
CA GLU A 6 -24.50 -43.68 -12.96
C GLU A 6 -24.89 -42.23 -12.64
N TYR A 7 -24.63 -41.74 -11.42
CA TYR A 7 -24.86 -40.33 -11.10
C TYR A 7 -23.71 -39.77 -10.28
N ASP A 8 -22.78 -39.03 -10.91
CA ASP A 8 -22.18 -37.80 -10.32
C ASP A 8 -21.14 -37.00 -11.16
N THR A 9 -21.15 -37.03 -12.49
CA THR A 9 -20.32 -36.06 -13.24
C THR A 9 -21.05 -34.72 -13.33
N GLN A 10 -20.62 -33.73 -12.54
CA GLN A 10 -21.05 -32.34 -12.71
C GLN A 10 -20.70 -31.86 -14.12
N SER A 11 -21.70 -31.71 -14.98
CA SER A 11 -21.56 -31.05 -16.28
C SER A 11 -21.70 -29.54 -16.10
N ILE A 12 -20.61 -28.79 -16.27
CA ILE A 12 -20.63 -27.33 -16.28
C ILE A 12 -20.87 -26.85 -17.71
N SER A 13 -22.00 -26.21 -17.96
CA SER A 13 -22.33 -25.59 -19.24
C SER A 13 -22.21 -24.06 -19.13
N PHE A 14 -21.41 -23.46 -20.01
CA PHE A 14 -21.27 -22.00 -20.09
C PHE A 14 -22.28 -21.46 -21.11
N ILE A 15 -23.18 -20.59 -20.65
CA ILE A 15 -24.09 -19.85 -21.53
C ILE A 15 -23.55 -18.42 -21.64
N LEU A 16 -23.11 -18.05 -22.83
CA LEU A 16 -22.65 -16.69 -23.13
C LEU A 16 -23.85 -15.87 -23.58
N LEU A 17 -24.22 -14.86 -22.77
CA LEU A 17 -25.45 -14.09 -22.97
C LEU A 17 -25.33 -12.98 -24.03
N GLY A 18 -24.12 -12.70 -24.52
CA GLY A 18 -23.86 -11.67 -25.53
C GLY A 18 -23.97 -10.25 -24.98
N ASN A 19 -23.86 -9.26 -25.86
CA ASN A 19 -24.06 -7.84 -25.52
C ASN A 19 -25.54 -7.48 -25.62
N GLU A 20 -25.98 -6.48 -24.85
CA GLU A 20 -27.39 -6.04 -24.86
C GLU A 20 -27.86 -5.46 -26.20
N GLU A 21 -26.92 -4.98 -27.02
CA GLU A 21 -27.17 -4.36 -28.34
C GLU A 21 -27.22 -5.37 -29.49
N ASP A 22 -27.02 -6.66 -29.21
CA ASP A 22 -27.05 -7.69 -30.24
C ASP A 22 -28.50 -8.08 -30.58
N GLU A 23 -29.08 -7.36 -31.53
CA GLU A 23 -30.42 -7.62 -32.06
C GLU A 23 -30.51 -8.96 -32.82
N GLU A 24 -29.38 -9.54 -33.24
CA GLU A 24 -29.32 -10.84 -33.93
C GLU A 24 -29.35 -12.03 -32.95
N ALA A 25 -29.16 -11.77 -31.64
CA ALA A 25 -29.17 -12.80 -30.63
C ALA A 25 -30.56 -13.46 -30.47
N PRO A 26 -30.63 -14.80 -30.32
CA PRO A 26 -31.87 -15.52 -30.03
C PRO A 26 -32.64 -14.88 -28.86
N SER A 27 -33.96 -14.74 -29.00
CA SER A 27 -34.81 -14.07 -28.00
C SER A 27 -34.67 -14.67 -26.59
N ALA A 28 -34.42 -15.98 -26.49
CA ALA A 28 -34.17 -16.64 -25.21
C ALA A 28 -32.86 -16.17 -24.54
N LEU A 29 -31.80 -15.93 -25.31
CA LEU A 29 -30.55 -15.39 -24.79
C LEU A 29 -30.70 -13.92 -24.38
N ARG A 30 -31.43 -13.12 -25.16
CA ARG A 30 -31.76 -11.73 -24.79
C ARG A 30 -32.57 -11.67 -23.50
N LEU A 31 -33.56 -12.54 -23.33
CA LEU A 31 -34.34 -12.66 -22.09
C LEU A 31 -33.45 -13.04 -20.91
N LEU A 32 -32.60 -14.05 -21.07
CA LEU A 32 -31.66 -14.46 -20.02
C LEU A 32 -30.68 -13.35 -19.67
N ASN A 33 -30.22 -12.56 -20.65
CA ASN A 33 -29.37 -11.40 -20.41
C ASN A 33 -30.07 -10.37 -19.51
N VAL A 34 -31.33 -10.02 -19.83
CA VAL A 34 -32.15 -9.10 -19.02
C VAL A 34 -32.36 -9.61 -17.59
N LEU A 35 -32.58 -10.91 -17.41
CA LEU A 35 -32.82 -11.51 -16.09
C LEU A 35 -31.56 -11.63 -15.23
N LEU A 36 -30.43 -11.95 -15.85
CA LEU A 36 -29.19 -12.29 -15.16
C LEU A 36 -28.18 -11.14 -15.06
N THR A 37 -28.40 -10.03 -15.78
CA THR A 37 -27.55 -8.84 -15.65
C THR A 37 -27.72 -8.14 -14.30
N SER A 38 -26.61 -7.72 -13.70
CA SER A 38 -26.59 -6.89 -12.49
C SER A 38 -26.79 -5.40 -12.79
N GLU A 39 -26.70 -4.99 -14.06
CA GLU A 39 -26.75 -3.56 -14.44
C GLU A 39 -28.16 -2.98 -14.44
N LYS A 40 -29.18 -3.82 -14.64
CA LYS A 40 -30.58 -3.39 -14.66
C LYS A 40 -31.23 -3.54 -13.29
N ASP A 41 -31.90 -2.50 -12.84
CA ASP A 41 -32.71 -2.55 -11.63
C ASP A 41 -34.04 -3.30 -11.86
N ALA A 42 -34.75 -3.61 -10.77
CA ALA A 42 -36.00 -4.36 -10.83
C ALA A 42 -37.07 -3.64 -11.67
N LYS A 43 -37.12 -2.31 -11.66
CA LYS A 43 -38.11 -1.54 -12.40
C LYS A 43 -37.87 -1.65 -13.90
N GLU A 44 -36.61 -1.57 -14.31
CA GLU A 44 -36.22 -1.70 -15.71
C GLU A 44 -36.44 -3.12 -16.23
N ARG A 45 -36.05 -4.15 -15.44
CA ARG A 45 -36.35 -5.55 -15.81
C ARG A 45 -37.83 -5.80 -15.98
N LYS A 46 -38.67 -5.32 -15.06
CA LYS A 46 -40.13 -5.46 -15.17
C LYS A 46 -40.65 -4.84 -16.46
N ARG A 47 -40.20 -3.63 -16.80
CA ARG A 47 -40.59 -2.96 -18.04
C ARG A 47 -40.22 -3.79 -19.26
N ILE A 48 -38.97 -4.23 -19.36
CA ILE A 48 -38.48 -4.99 -20.52
C ILE A 48 -39.22 -6.33 -20.64
N LEU A 49 -39.42 -7.03 -19.53
CA LEU A 49 -40.15 -8.30 -19.51
C LEU A 49 -41.58 -8.14 -20.04
N GLU A 50 -42.26 -7.07 -19.67
CA GLU A 50 -43.64 -6.80 -20.08
C GLU A 50 -43.73 -6.25 -21.52
N GLU A 51 -42.94 -5.22 -21.85
CA GLU A 51 -43.03 -4.49 -23.12
C GLU A 51 -42.35 -5.23 -24.28
N GLU A 52 -41.19 -5.85 -24.05
CA GLU A 52 -40.42 -6.51 -25.13
C GLU A 52 -40.68 -8.01 -25.22
N PHE A 53 -40.90 -8.69 -24.10
CA PHE A 53 -41.06 -10.14 -24.04
C PHE A 53 -42.50 -10.60 -23.78
N GLY A 54 -43.43 -9.66 -23.55
CA GLY A 54 -44.85 -9.96 -23.34
C GLY A 54 -45.13 -10.79 -22.07
N VAL A 55 -44.24 -10.73 -21.08
CA VAL A 55 -44.39 -11.43 -19.80
C VAL A 55 -45.26 -10.57 -18.88
N PRO A 56 -46.50 -10.99 -18.54
CA PRO A 56 -47.42 -10.17 -17.79
C PRO A 56 -46.91 -9.93 -16.36
N MET A 57 -46.93 -8.66 -15.93
CA MET A 57 -46.42 -8.25 -14.64
C MET A 57 -47.45 -8.48 -13.53
N THR A 58 -47.68 -9.75 -13.20
CA THR A 58 -48.56 -10.15 -12.09
C THR A 58 -47.91 -9.85 -10.73
N VAL A 59 -48.71 -9.71 -9.67
CA VAL A 59 -48.20 -9.50 -8.29
C VAL A 59 -47.13 -10.53 -7.89
N ARG A 60 -47.29 -11.79 -8.31
CA ARG A 60 -46.29 -12.84 -8.03
C ARG A 60 -45.00 -12.62 -8.81
N MET A 61 -45.10 -12.37 -10.12
CA MET A 61 -43.95 -12.09 -10.99
C MET A 61 -43.18 -10.86 -10.50
N GLU A 62 -43.89 -9.82 -10.07
CA GLU A 62 -43.29 -8.64 -9.49
C GLU A 62 -42.46 -8.93 -8.25
N SER A 63 -42.96 -9.80 -7.36
CA SER A 63 -42.25 -10.22 -6.15
C SER A 63 -40.99 -11.00 -6.51
N GLU A 64 -41.11 -11.98 -7.42
CA GLU A 64 -40.00 -12.83 -7.85
C GLU A 64 -38.85 -12.00 -8.46
N VAL A 65 -39.17 -11.02 -9.32
CA VAL A 65 -38.15 -10.12 -9.93
C VAL A 65 -37.50 -9.21 -8.88
N ASN A 66 -38.28 -8.70 -7.92
CA ASN A 66 -37.75 -7.87 -6.84
C ASN A 66 -36.81 -8.67 -5.92
N GLU A 67 -37.25 -9.85 -5.46
CA GLU A 67 -36.47 -10.75 -4.60
C GLU A 67 -35.17 -11.14 -5.28
N MET A 68 -35.22 -11.51 -6.55
CA MET A 68 -34.04 -11.82 -7.35
C MET A 68 -33.09 -10.62 -7.42
N SER A 69 -33.59 -9.42 -7.69
CA SER A 69 -32.78 -8.19 -7.76
C SER A 69 -32.09 -7.87 -6.44
N ASP A 70 -32.79 -8.07 -5.32
CA ASP A 70 -32.25 -7.86 -3.99
C ASP A 70 -31.16 -8.90 -3.64
N LEU A 71 -31.36 -10.15 -4.06
CA LEU A 71 -30.36 -11.21 -3.92
C LEU A 71 -29.08 -10.88 -4.71
N TRP A 72 -29.20 -10.49 -5.99
CA TRP A 72 -28.06 -10.09 -6.82
C TRP A 72 -27.27 -8.95 -6.18
N ARG A 73 -27.97 -7.89 -5.76
CA ARG A 73 -27.37 -6.74 -5.05
C ARG A 73 -26.69 -7.19 -3.74
N GLY A 74 -27.26 -8.16 -3.04
CA GLY A 74 -26.67 -8.74 -1.84
C GLY A 74 -25.35 -9.49 -2.09
N VAL A 75 -25.29 -10.27 -3.17
CA VAL A 75 -24.09 -11.00 -3.60
C VAL A 75 -23.00 -10.03 -4.05
N GLU A 76 -23.34 -9.08 -4.92
CA GLU A 76 -22.41 -8.07 -5.41
C GLU A 76 -21.81 -7.23 -4.28
N ASN A 77 -22.64 -6.70 -3.38
CA ASN A 77 -22.18 -5.96 -2.20
C ASN A 77 -21.31 -6.80 -1.26
N ARG A 78 -21.53 -8.12 -1.20
CA ARG A 78 -20.66 -9.01 -0.43
C ARG A 78 -19.31 -9.15 -1.12
N GLY A 79 -19.29 -9.33 -2.43
CA GLY A 79 -18.08 -9.36 -3.25
C GLY A 79 -17.25 -8.09 -3.09
N ILE A 80 -17.87 -6.92 -3.26
CA ILE A 80 -17.23 -5.61 -3.11
C ILE A 80 -16.67 -5.44 -1.69
N ARG A 81 -17.45 -5.77 -0.66
CA ARG A 81 -16.97 -5.67 0.74
C ARG A 81 -15.77 -6.57 1.00
N LYS A 82 -15.83 -7.82 0.53
CA LYS A 82 -14.74 -8.79 0.70
C LYS A 82 -13.49 -8.31 -0.03
N GLY A 83 -13.60 -7.94 -1.30
CA GLY A 83 -12.47 -7.43 -2.09
C GLY A 83 -11.86 -6.16 -1.51
N ARG A 84 -12.67 -5.21 -1.02
CA ARG A 84 -12.15 -4.02 -0.32
C ARG A 84 -11.43 -4.37 0.98
N ALA A 85 -11.98 -5.28 1.77
CA ALA A 85 -11.37 -5.69 3.03
C ALA A 85 -10.02 -6.40 2.79
N GLU A 86 -9.97 -7.31 1.82
CA GLU A 86 -8.75 -8.02 1.43
C GLU A 86 -7.69 -7.05 0.88
N GLY A 87 -8.06 -6.20 -0.09
CA GLY A 87 -7.13 -5.22 -0.66
C GLY A 87 -6.61 -4.19 0.35
N LEU A 88 -7.43 -3.76 1.32
CA LEU A 88 -6.97 -2.88 2.40
C LEU A 88 -6.04 -3.61 3.38
N ALA A 89 -6.29 -4.89 3.67
CA ALA A 89 -5.44 -5.68 4.55
C ALA A 89 -4.07 -5.93 3.91
N GLU A 90 -4.05 -6.34 2.64
CA GLU A 90 -2.85 -6.57 1.85
C GLU A 90 -2.03 -5.29 1.71
N GLY A 91 -2.64 -4.19 1.25
CA GLY A 91 -1.94 -2.91 1.08
C GLY A 91 -1.37 -2.35 2.40
N ARG A 92 -2.04 -2.57 3.54
CA ARG A 92 -1.50 -2.19 4.86
C ARG A 92 -0.31 -3.07 5.27
N ALA A 93 -0.40 -4.38 5.04
CA ALA A 93 0.67 -5.30 5.38
C ALA A 93 1.94 -4.99 4.57
N GLU A 94 1.79 -4.81 3.26
CA GLU A 94 2.89 -4.43 2.37
C GLU A 94 3.49 -3.08 2.76
N GLY A 95 2.65 -2.05 2.92
CA GLY A 95 3.11 -0.71 3.28
C GLY A 95 3.85 -0.65 4.62
N LEU A 96 3.47 -1.49 5.60
CA LEU A 96 4.17 -1.56 6.88
C LEU A 96 5.53 -2.27 6.76
N VAL A 97 5.62 -3.32 5.95
CA VAL A 97 6.88 -4.03 5.71
C VAL A 97 7.87 -3.15 4.96
N THR A 98 7.45 -2.55 3.84
CA THR A 98 8.31 -1.69 3.01
C THR A 98 8.71 -0.43 3.76
N GLY A 99 7.74 0.28 4.35
CA GLY A 99 8.01 1.51 5.08
C GLY A 99 8.93 1.30 6.29
N ARG A 100 8.80 0.18 7.00
CA ARG A 100 9.70 -0.15 8.12
C ARG A 100 11.10 -0.51 7.63
N ALA A 101 11.22 -1.28 6.56
CA ALA A 101 12.52 -1.65 6.00
C ALA A 101 13.28 -0.42 5.50
N GLU A 102 12.61 0.45 4.74
CA GLU A 102 13.17 1.71 4.24
C GLU A 102 13.57 2.64 5.39
N GLY A 103 12.66 2.88 6.35
CA GLY A 103 12.94 3.76 7.49
C GLY A 103 14.09 3.28 8.37
N LEU A 104 14.23 1.97 8.56
CA LEU A 104 15.38 1.41 9.30
C LEU A 104 16.69 1.54 8.51
N ALA A 105 16.65 1.32 7.20
CA ALA A 105 17.83 1.43 6.35
C ALA A 105 18.35 2.87 6.28
N THR A 106 17.48 3.84 6.04
CA THR A 106 17.83 5.26 5.97
C THR A 106 18.30 5.76 7.33
N GLY A 107 17.53 5.51 8.40
CA GLY A 107 17.90 5.95 9.75
C GLY A 107 19.24 5.37 10.23
N ARG A 108 19.53 4.09 9.90
CA ARG A 108 20.82 3.47 10.23
C ARG A 108 21.97 4.06 9.41
N ALA A 109 21.76 4.30 8.12
CA ALA A 109 22.77 4.89 7.26
C ALA A 109 23.12 6.31 7.69
N GLU A 110 22.11 7.14 7.96
CA GLU A 110 22.27 8.50 8.44
C GLU A 110 22.96 8.53 9.81
N GLY A 111 22.48 7.74 10.78
CA GLY A 111 23.07 7.68 12.13
C GLY A 111 24.53 7.21 12.13
N LEU A 112 24.88 6.25 11.27
CA LEU A 112 26.27 5.82 11.12
C LEU A 112 27.14 6.89 10.46
N ALA A 113 26.60 7.62 9.50
CA ALA A 113 27.33 8.68 8.81
C ALA A 113 27.61 9.87 9.74
N THR A 114 26.60 10.35 10.47
CA THR A 114 26.74 11.43 11.45
C THR A 114 27.66 11.04 12.59
N GLY A 115 27.42 9.88 13.23
CA GLY A 115 28.27 9.42 14.33
C GLY A 115 29.74 9.23 13.93
N ARG A 116 30.02 8.75 12.71
CA ARG A 116 31.40 8.66 12.20
C ARG A 116 32.01 10.02 11.87
N ALA A 117 31.22 11.00 11.45
CA ALA A 117 31.71 12.33 11.16
C ALA A 117 32.05 13.08 12.45
N GLU A 118 31.15 13.03 13.42
CA GLU A 118 31.31 13.61 14.76
C GLU A 118 32.50 13.00 15.49
N GLY A 119 32.57 11.66 15.60
CA GLY A 119 33.69 11.00 16.28
C GLY A 119 35.05 11.28 15.62
N ARG A 120 35.11 11.42 14.30
CA ARG A 120 36.34 11.85 13.60
C ARG A 120 36.70 13.31 13.89
N ALA A 121 35.70 14.19 14.01
CA ALA A 121 35.94 15.60 14.33
C ALA A 121 36.40 15.77 15.78
N GLU A 122 35.79 15.05 16.72
CA GLU A 122 36.19 15.01 18.13
C GLU A 122 37.60 14.45 18.28
N GLY A 123 37.90 13.28 17.69
CA GLY A 123 39.24 12.70 17.76
C GLY A 123 40.33 13.63 17.21
N ARG A 124 40.07 14.33 16.09
CA ARG A 124 41.01 15.34 15.57
C ARG A 124 41.19 16.53 16.51
N ALA A 125 40.12 16.96 17.19
CA ALA A 125 40.20 18.06 18.14
C ALA A 125 40.98 17.66 19.39
N GLU A 126 40.76 16.44 19.91
CA GLU A 126 41.52 15.89 21.03
C GLU A 126 43.00 15.71 20.70
N GLU A 127 43.32 15.18 19.51
CA GLU A 127 44.69 15.02 19.05
C GLU A 127 45.41 16.38 18.93
N LYS A 128 44.75 17.38 18.33
CA LYS A 128 45.27 18.76 18.29
C LYS A 128 45.48 19.34 19.68
N LEU A 129 44.54 19.14 20.61
CA LEU A 129 44.64 19.61 21.99
C LEU A 129 45.86 18.98 22.70
N ASN A 130 46.04 17.67 22.53
CA ASN A 130 47.17 16.93 23.10
C ASN A 130 48.52 17.37 22.49
N ALA A 131 48.54 17.68 21.18
CA ALA A 131 49.71 18.25 20.53
C ALA A 131 50.06 19.63 21.11
N ILE A 132 49.07 20.52 21.29
CA ILE A 132 49.29 21.84 21.92
C ILE A 132 49.87 21.67 23.33
N LYS A 133 49.24 20.82 24.17
CA LYS A 133 49.72 20.52 25.54
C LYS A 133 51.16 19.99 25.53
N SER A 134 51.50 19.13 24.57
CA SER A 134 52.84 18.55 24.44
C SER A 134 53.90 19.58 24.06
N LEU A 135 53.60 20.49 23.12
CA LEU A 135 54.52 21.58 22.75
C LEU A 135 54.77 22.54 23.91
N MET A 136 53.70 22.90 24.65
CA MET A 136 53.83 23.74 25.84
C MET A 136 54.73 23.10 26.90
N LYS A 137 54.57 21.79 27.15
CA LYS A 137 55.32 21.08 28.20
C LYS A 137 56.77 20.75 27.82
N LYS A 138 57.02 20.33 26.58
CA LYS A 138 58.34 19.85 26.14
C LYS A 138 59.24 20.95 25.60
N LEU A 139 58.67 21.97 24.97
CA LEU A 139 59.40 23.05 24.32
C LEU A 139 59.22 24.40 25.02
N ASN A 140 58.50 24.47 26.14
CA ASN A 140 58.18 25.70 26.88
C ASN A 140 57.49 26.78 26.02
N PHE A 141 56.75 26.38 24.99
CA PHE A 141 55.99 27.31 24.16
C PHE A 141 54.80 27.90 24.93
N THR A 142 54.48 29.16 24.66
CA THR A 142 53.19 29.72 25.09
C THR A 142 52.04 29.08 24.32
N MET A 143 50.80 29.19 24.84
CA MET A 143 49.60 28.68 24.14
C MET A 143 49.52 29.19 22.70
N GLU A 144 49.75 30.49 22.48
CA GLU A 144 49.70 31.09 21.14
C GLU A 144 50.82 30.61 20.24
N GLN A 145 52.05 30.47 20.75
CA GLN A 145 53.16 29.91 19.98
C GLN A 145 52.89 28.46 19.56
N ALA A 146 52.35 27.64 20.47
CA ALA A 146 52.00 26.25 20.16
C ALA A 146 50.86 26.14 19.13
N MET A 147 49.82 26.97 19.24
CA MET A 147 48.72 26.99 18.26
C MET A 147 49.16 27.51 16.89
N ASN A 148 50.00 28.55 16.84
CA ASN A 148 50.55 29.08 15.60
C ASN A 148 51.48 28.06 14.92
N ALA A 149 52.35 27.38 15.70
CA ALA A 149 53.22 26.31 15.20
C ALA A 149 52.43 25.11 14.62
N LEU A 150 51.26 24.81 15.15
CA LEU A 150 50.35 23.78 14.65
C LEU A 150 49.41 24.27 13.53
N GLY A 151 49.51 25.54 13.12
CA GLY A 151 48.67 26.14 12.09
C GLY A 151 47.18 26.20 12.47
N VAL A 152 46.86 26.35 13.76
CA VAL A 152 45.47 26.47 14.22
C VAL A 152 44.90 27.84 13.78
N PRO A 153 43.83 27.88 12.96
CA PRO A 153 43.23 29.13 12.51
C PRO A 153 42.75 29.98 13.69
N GLU A 154 42.86 31.31 13.60
CA GLU A 154 42.44 32.24 14.67
C GLU A 154 40.99 32.02 15.11
N SER A 155 40.11 31.65 14.19
CA SER A 155 38.70 31.30 14.45
C SER A 155 38.53 30.09 15.38
N GLU A 156 39.46 29.14 15.38
CA GLU A 156 39.44 27.96 16.25
C GLU A 156 40.27 28.16 17.54
N GLN A 157 41.18 29.14 17.58
CA GLN A 157 42.05 29.35 18.74
C GLN A 157 41.26 29.67 20.02
N ILE A 158 40.13 30.38 19.90
CA ILE A 158 39.26 30.68 21.05
C ILE A 158 38.74 29.36 21.69
N LYS A 159 38.33 28.40 20.86
CA LYS A 159 37.86 27.07 21.31
C LYS A 159 38.95 26.33 22.08
N TYR A 160 40.16 26.23 21.53
CA TYR A 160 41.26 25.53 22.21
C TYR A 160 41.75 26.28 23.47
N LYS A 161 41.75 27.63 23.47
CA LYS A 161 42.04 28.44 24.67
C LYS A 161 41.07 28.16 25.82
N GLN A 162 39.79 27.92 25.53
CA GLN A 162 38.81 27.53 26.54
C GLN A 162 39.05 26.10 27.05
N LEU A 163 39.27 25.15 26.13
CA LEU A 163 39.52 23.73 26.47
C LEU A 163 40.83 23.50 27.25
N LEU A 164 41.81 24.38 27.10
CA LEU A 164 43.09 24.32 27.83
C LEU A 164 43.05 24.95 29.22
N LYS A 165 41.98 25.71 29.53
CA LYS A 165 41.78 26.35 30.85
C LYS A 165 40.95 25.49 31.81
N GLN A 166 40.33 24.41 31.32
CA GLN A 166 39.75 23.34 32.13
C GLN A 166 40.83 22.36 32.56
#